data_AF-A0A1Y3N1C8-F1
#
_entry.id   AF-A0A1Y3N1C8-F1
#
_cell.length_a   1.000
_cell.length_b   1.000
_cell.length_c   1.000
_cell.angle_alpha   90.00
_cell.angle_beta   90.00
_cell.angle_gamma   90.00
#
_symmetry.space_group_name_H-M   'P 1'
#
loop_
_entity.id
_entity.type
_entity.pdbx_description
1 polymer ?
#
loop_
_entity_poly.entity_id
_entity_poly.type
_entity_poly.pdbx_seq_one_letter_code
_entity_poly.pdbx_strand_id
1 'polypeptide(L)'
;MNSHQYIVLFITLSWLLNCSYGYHNSTDYVKTDFNLDQVKNLSINICQNNSDCPDYSWGCYYDHELYIGFCNINMFCNEANGCIALKETYKSSDDLSNMIFQSYPSDKDDDLESYHECENDSDCFAGTCVNKVCVVDANHKCNSNDDCFSGVCNNGYCIINPDDPIMNCRPVFNDDHKSMHVICGKDTNQSCNKSEDCISGHCNKENLCSSWEDSFEIKLEKYYHLIFIFGFILFMSFLFTSIFIYIKNKDTI
;
A
#
# COMPACT_ATOMS: atom_id res chain seq x y z
N MET A 1 -37.16 37.46 7.27
CA MET A 1 -35.96 36.64 7.60
C MET A 1 -34.88 36.98 6.60
N ASN A 2 -33.73 37.45 7.06
CA ASN A 2 -32.71 38.09 6.22
C ASN A 2 -31.75 37.05 5.63
N SER A 3 -31.33 37.28 4.39
CA SER A 3 -30.38 36.44 3.62
C SER A 3 -29.14 36.00 4.43
N HIS A 4 -28.67 36.83 5.36
CA HIS A 4 -27.55 36.52 6.24
C HIS A 4 -27.78 35.35 7.21
N GLN A 5 -29.01 35.04 7.61
CA GLN A 5 -29.28 33.91 8.50
C GLN A 5 -29.11 32.56 7.79
N TYR A 6 -29.38 32.48 6.48
CA TYR A 6 -29.19 31.26 5.71
C TYR A 6 -27.72 30.92 5.51
N ILE A 7 -26.86 31.93 5.33
CA ILE A 7 -25.42 31.73 5.13
C ILE A 7 -24.75 31.19 6.40
N VAL A 8 -25.12 31.73 7.57
CA VAL A 8 -24.59 31.24 8.86
C VAL A 8 -25.05 29.81 9.11
N LEU A 9 -26.32 29.49 8.82
CA LEU A 9 -26.85 28.12 9.00
C LEU A 9 -26.14 27.12 8.08
N PHE A 10 -25.87 27.49 6.82
CA PHE A 10 -25.17 26.64 5.86
C PHE A 10 -23.70 26.39 6.25
N ILE A 11 -23.01 27.43 6.72
CA ILE A 11 -21.62 27.29 7.20
C ILE A 11 -21.61 26.38 8.44
N THR A 12 -22.53 26.55 9.40
CA THR A 12 -22.56 25.65 10.56
C THR A 12 -22.94 24.21 10.22
N LEU A 13 -23.79 23.98 9.20
CA LEU A 13 -24.16 22.64 8.76
C LEU A 13 -22.99 21.93 8.04
N SER A 14 -22.19 22.66 7.26
CA SER A 14 -20.98 22.11 6.62
C SER A 14 -19.88 21.74 7.62
N TRP A 15 -19.82 22.40 8.79
CA TRP A 15 -18.89 22.02 9.86
C TRP A 15 -19.36 20.82 10.69
N LEU A 16 -20.67 20.58 10.78
CA LEU A 16 -21.26 19.42 11.47
C LEU A 16 -21.33 18.15 10.60
N LEU A 17 -21.17 18.28 9.27
CA LEU A 17 -21.11 17.16 8.32
C LEU A 17 -19.70 16.60 8.08
N ASN A 18 -18.69 17.08 8.81
CA ASN A 18 -17.45 16.32 9.00
C ASN A 18 -17.74 15.16 9.95
N CYS A 19 -18.55 14.21 9.49
CA CYS A 19 -18.54 12.86 10.01
C CYS A 19 -17.10 12.38 9.85
N SER A 20 -16.38 12.29 10.96
CA SER A 20 -15.19 11.48 11.06
C SER A 20 -15.63 10.05 10.76
N TYR A 21 -15.54 9.64 9.49
CA TYR A 21 -15.48 8.23 9.14
C TYR A 21 -14.24 7.71 9.86
N GLY A 22 -14.47 7.03 10.98
CA GLY A 22 -13.45 6.22 11.62
C GLY A 22 -13.11 5.12 10.64
N TYR A 23 -12.08 5.34 9.82
CA TYR A 23 -11.48 4.29 9.03
C TYR A 23 -10.87 3.31 10.02
N HIS A 24 -11.55 2.19 10.23
CA HIS A 24 -10.98 1.05 10.91
C HIS A 24 -10.01 0.40 9.92
N ASN A 25 -8.74 0.78 10.04
CA ASN A 25 -7.65 0.17 9.31
C ASN A 25 -7.29 -1.11 10.05
N SER A 26 -7.76 -2.25 9.55
CA SER A 26 -7.32 -3.55 10.03
C SER A 26 -6.83 -4.38 8.86
N THR A 27 -5.77 -5.14 9.09
CA THR A 27 -5.31 -6.12 8.12
C THR A 27 -5.57 -7.52 8.58
N ASP A 28 -6.26 -8.22 7.69
CA ASP A 28 -6.66 -9.60 7.81
C ASP A 28 -5.54 -10.48 7.26
N TYR A 29 -4.97 -11.32 8.12
CA TYR A 29 -3.92 -12.27 7.74
C TYR A 29 -4.15 -13.65 8.35
N VAL A 30 -3.51 -14.64 7.75
CA VAL A 30 -3.52 -16.03 8.19
C VAL A 30 -2.08 -16.53 8.35
N LYS A 31 -1.81 -17.23 9.46
CA LYS A 31 -0.52 -17.91 9.66
C LYS A 31 -0.42 -19.12 8.75
N THR A 32 0.75 -19.32 8.16
CA THR A 32 1.00 -20.47 7.28
C THR A 32 2.10 -21.35 7.86
N ASP A 33 2.15 -22.60 7.42
CA ASP A 33 3.26 -23.51 7.71
C ASP A 33 4.42 -23.36 6.71
N PHE A 34 4.35 -22.37 5.81
CA PHE A 34 5.40 -22.13 4.83
C PHE A 34 6.59 -21.40 5.44
N ASN A 35 7.79 -21.78 4.99
CA ASN A 35 8.99 -20.98 5.09
C ASN A 35 9.28 -20.24 3.77
N LEU A 36 10.21 -19.27 3.82
CA LEU A 36 10.54 -18.42 2.68
C LEU A 36 10.95 -19.21 1.42
N ASP A 37 11.72 -20.29 1.57
CA ASP A 37 12.17 -21.09 0.43
C ASP A 37 11.04 -21.90 -0.20
N GLN A 38 10.07 -22.36 0.59
CA GLN A 38 8.85 -22.97 0.07
C GLN A 38 8.02 -21.94 -0.70
N VAL A 39 7.86 -20.72 -0.16
CA VAL A 39 7.11 -19.64 -0.82
C VAL A 39 7.71 -19.26 -2.16
N LYS A 40 9.04 -19.12 -2.26
CA LYS A 40 9.73 -18.84 -3.53
C LYS A 40 9.48 -19.89 -4.61
N ASN A 41 9.19 -21.12 -4.21
CA ASN A 41 8.95 -22.24 -5.12
C ASN A 41 7.47 -22.60 -5.26
N LEU A 42 6.56 -21.79 -4.72
CA LEU A 42 5.12 -22.01 -4.87
C LEU A 42 4.71 -21.88 -6.34
N SER A 43 3.98 -22.88 -6.82
CA SER A 43 3.30 -22.79 -8.11
C SER A 43 2.03 -21.95 -7.97
N ILE A 44 1.89 -20.93 -8.82
CA ILE A 44 0.67 -20.13 -8.89
C ILE A 44 -0.36 -20.86 -9.75
N ASN A 45 -1.52 -21.16 -9.18
CA ASN A 45 -2.62 -21.79 -9.90
C ASN A 45 -3.39 -20.76 -10.73
N ILE A 46 -3.75 -21.17 -11.94
CA ILE A 46 -4.75 -20.48 -12.77
C ILE A 46 -6.12 -20.79 -12.17
N CYS A 47 -6.99 -19.79 -12.10
CA CYS A 47 -8.33 -19.91 -11.52
C CYS A 47 -9.39 -19.29 -12.43
N GLN A 48 -10.63 -19.73 -12.26
CA GLN A 48 -11.82 -19.12 -12.84
C GLN A 48 -12.67 -18.41 -11.78
N ASN A 49 -12.58 -18.86 -10.52
CA ASN A 49 -13.27 -18.30 -9.38
C ASN A 49 -12.47 -18.53 -8.08
N ASN A 50 -12.92 -17.95 -6.96
CA ASN A 50 -12.21 -18.03 -5.68
C ASN A 50 -12.06 -19.45 -5.14
N SER A 51 -12.97 -20.37 -5.46
CA SER A 51 -12.91 -21.76 -4.97
C SER A 51 -11.81 -22.60 -5.63
N ASP A 52 -11.26 -22.15 -6.76
CA ASP A 52 -10.10 -22.79 -7.39
C ASP A 52 -8.79 -22.47 -6.67
N CYS A 53 -8.82 -21.51 -5.75
CA CYS A 53 -7.65 -20.98 -5.10
C CYS A 53 -7.42 -21.57 -3.71
N PRO A 54 -6.15 -21.76 -3.33
CA PRO A 54 -5.84 -22.33 -2.02
C PRO A 54 -6.22 -21.36 -0.92
N ASP A 55 -6.53 -21.91 0.25
CA ASP A 55 -6.96 -21.19 1.44
C ASP A 55 -5.92 -20.17 1.94
N TYR A 56 -4.66 -20.18 1.49
CA TYR A 56 -3.70 -19.13 1.83
C TYR A 56 -3.71 -17.94 0.85
N SER A 57 -4.43 -18.03 -0.27
CA SER A 57 -4.61 -16.92 -1.21
C SER A 57 -5.70 -15.94 -0.76
N TRP A 58 -5.70 -14.75 -1.36
CA TRP A 58 -6.80 -13.79 -1.24
C TRP A 58 -8.03 -14.23 -2.05
N GLY A 59 -7.80 -14.89 -3.18
CA GLY A 59 -8.85 -15.29 -4.11
C GLY A 59 -8.33 -15.27 -5.55
N CYS A 60 -9.27 -15.38 -6.50
CA CYS A 60 -8.97 -15.37 -7.91
C CYS A 60 -8.90 -13.93 -8.43
N TYR A 61 -7.71 -13.45 -8.78
CA TYR A 61 -7.54 -12.16 -9.45
C TYR A 61 -7.59 -12.36 -10.96
N TYR A 62 -8.37 -11.53 -11.64
CA TYR A 62 -8.55 -11.60 -13.09
C TYR A 62 -7.79 -10.48 -13.79
N ASP A 63 -6.83 -10.86 -14.64
CA ASP A 63 -6.17 -9.92 -15.53
C ASP A 63 -7.04 -9.70 -16.79
N HIS A 64 -7.60 -8.50 -16.92
CA HIS A 64 -8.50 -8.16 -18.02
C HIS A 64 -7.79 -8.03 -19.38
N GLU A 65 -6.49 -7.78 -19.40
CA GLU A 65 -5.73 -7.67 -20.65
C GLU A 65 -5.42 -9.05 -21.22
N LEU A 66 -5.09 -9.99 -20.33
CA LEU A 66 -4.72 -11.36 -20.69
C LEU A 66 -5.89 -12.34 -20.69
N TYR A 67 -7.05 -11.94 -20.16
CA TYR A 67 -8.24 -12.78 -19.97
C TYR A 67 -7.95 -14.08 -19.21
N ILE A 68 -7.08 -14.00 -18.20
CA ILE A 68 -6.66 -15.14 -17.37
C ILE A 68 -6.83 -14.80 -15.88
N GLY A 69 -7.37 -15.74 -15.11
CA GLY A 69 -7.42 -15.65 -13.66
C GLY A 69 -6.25 -16.38 -13.00
N PHE A 70 -5.72 -15.83 -11.93
CA PHE A 70 -4.69 -16.49 -11.11
C PHE A 70 -4.95 -16.27 -9.62
N CYS A 71 -4.53 -17.22 -8.80
CA CYS A 71 -4.68 -17.11 -7.37
C CYS A 71 -3.72 -16.07 -6.81
N ASN A 72 -4.29 -14.98 -6.31
CA ASN A 72 -3.53 -13.87 -5.78
C ASN A 72 -2.98 -14.25 -4.40
N ILE A 73 -1.67 -14.44 -4.33
CA ILE A 73 -0.98 -14.72 -3.06
C ILE A 73 -0.12 -13.52 -2.70
N ASN A 74 -0.24 -13.05 -1.48
CA ASN A 74 0.69 -12.08 -0.92
C ASN A 74 1.12 -12.59 0.45
N MET A 75 2.39 -12.94 0.56
CA MET A 75 2.96 -13.53 1.75
C MET A 75 4.10 -12.68 2.27
N PHE A 76 4.16 -12.56 3.60
CA PHE A 76 5.25 -11.91 4.30
C PHE A 76 5.97 -12.93 5.15
N CYS A 77 7.28 -12.99 4.98
CA CYS A 77 8.10 -14.02 5.56
C CYS A 77 9.31 -13.42 6.27
N ASN A 78 9.77 -14.07 7.33
CA ASN A 78 11.13 -13.89 7.85
C ASN A 78 11.65 -15.22 8.39
N GLU A 79 12.92 -15.27 8.77
CA GLU A 79 13.56 -16.53 9.19
C GLU A 79 13.02 -17.00 10.55
N ALA A 80 12.76 -16.07 11.49
CA ALA A 80 12.34 -16.41 12.84
C ALA A 80 10.91 -16.96 12.90
N ASN A 81 9.98 -16.37 12.15
CA ASN A 81 8.54 -16.58 12.32
C ASN A 81 7.86 -17.32 11.15
N GLY A 82 8.60 -17.66 10.09
CA GLY A 82 8.03 -18.28 8.90
C GLY A 82 7.22 -17.28 8.08
N CYS A 83 6.13 -17.72 7.45
CA CYS A 83 5.32 -16.89 6.56
C CYS A 83 3.88 -16.71 7.03
N ILE A 84 3.36 -15.51 6.82
CA ILE A 84 1.94 -15.16 6.95
C ILE A 84 1.40 -14.74 5.58
N ALA A 85 0.13 -15.02 5.32
CA ALA A 85 -0.53 -14.69 4.06
C ALA A 85 -1.66 -13.69 4.28
N LEU A 86 -1.71 -12.66 3.44
CA LEU A 86 -2.76 -11.65 3.50
C LEU A 86 -4.07 -12.12 2.86
N LYS A 87 -5.18 -11.66 3.45
CA LYS A 87 -6.56 -11.85 2.96
C LYS A 87 -7.18 -10.62 2.34
N GLU A 88 -6.35 -9.66 2.00
CA GLU A 88 -6.78 -8.47 1.27
C GLU A 88 -5.74 -8.09 0.21
N THR A 89 -6.17 -7.30 -0.76
CA THR A 89 -5.24 -6.71 -1.72
C THR A 89 -4.33 -5.71 -1.02
N TYR A 90 -3.04 -6.00 -1.05
CA TYR A 90 -2.02 -5.06 -0.60
C TYR A 90 -2.02 -3.82 -1.50
N LYS A 91 -2.45 -2.69 -0.96
CA LYS A 91 -2.13 -1.39 -1.52
C LYS A 91 -0.83 -0.93 -0.87
N SER A 92 0.20 -0.74 -1.68
CA SER A 92 1.44 -0.07 -1.30
C SER A 92 1.10 1.35 -0.84
N SER A 93 0.89 1.58 0.45
CA SER A 93 0.90 2.92 1.03
C SER A 93 2.21 3.17 1.78
N ASP A 94 2.75 4.38 1.67
CA ASP A 94 4.06 4.74 2.23
C ASP A 94 4.13 4.66 3.78
N ASP A 95 3.00 4.45 4.46
CA ASP A 95 2.85 4.36 5.92
C ASP A 95 3.02 2.94 6.51
N LEU A 96 3.39 1.96 5.70
CA LEU A 96 3.23 0.52 5.99
C LEU A 96 4.26 -0.13 6.93
N SER A 97 5.32 0.56 7.32
CA SER A 97 6.50 -0.08 7.91
C SER A 97 6.40 -0.49 9.38
N ASN A 98 5.31 -0.19 10.08
CA ASN A 98 5.32 -0.28 11.56
C ASN A 98 4.29 -1.21 12.22
N MET A 99 3.42 -1.93 11.51
CA MET A 99 2.36 -2.68 12.21
C MET A 99 1.94 -4.06 11.68
N ILE A 100 2.65 -4.64 10.69
CA ILE A 100 2.18 -5.87 10.00
C ILE A 100 0.94 -5.52 9.15
N PHE A 101 1.20 -4.72 8.10
CA PHE A 101 0.29 -4.33 7.01
C PHE A 101 -0.87 -3.39 7.39
N GLN A 102 -0.96 -2.26 6.70
CA GLN A 102 -2.18 -1.53 6.41
C GLN A 102 -2.68 -2.04 5.06
N SER A 103 -3.76 -2.80 5.07
CA SER A 103 -4.61 -3.01 3.92
C SER A 103 -5.80 -2.06 4.06
N TYR A 104 -6.17 -1.47 2.94
CA TYR A 104 -7.43 -0.74 2.86
C TYR A 104 -8.50 -1.79 2.55
N PRO A 105 -9.58 -1.89 3.34
CA PRO A 105 -10.69 -2.76 2.98
C PRO A 105 -11.19 -2.35 1.59
N SER A 106 -11.21 -3.30 0.67
CA SER A 106 -11.99 -3.17 -0.54
C SER A 106 -13.44 -3.40 -0.14
N ASP A 107 -14.27 -2.38 -0.24
CA ASP A 107 -15.71 -2.55 -0.10
C ASP A 107 -16.17 -3.65 -1.08
N LYS A 108 -16.62 -4.78 -0.50
CA LYS A 108 -17.23 -5.99 -1.09
C LYS A 108 -16.26 -7.18 -1.25
N ASP A 109 -16.47 -8.20 -0.42
CA ASP A 109 -16.93 -9.51 -0.89
C ASP A 109 -17.41 -10.37 0.31
N ASP A 110 -18.61 -10.94 0.19
CA ASP A 110 -19.40 -11.60 1.24
C ASP A 110 -19.17 -13.14 1.31
N ASP A 111 -18.19 -13.70 0.59
CA ASP A 111 -18.00 -15.15 0.51
C ASP A 111 -16.54 -15.54 0.79
N LEU A 112 -16.16 -15.63 2.07
CA LEU A 112 -14.90 -16.20 2.55
C LEU A 112 -15.21 -17.48 3.37
N GLU A 113 -15.19 -18.65 2.72
CA GLU A 113 -15.40 -19.95 3.38
C GLU A 113 -14.11 -20.79 3.28
N SER A 114 -13.61 -21.23 4.46
CA SER A 114 -12.43 -22.06 4.73
C SER A 114 -11.07 -21.34 4.73
N TYR A 115 -10.57 -21.05 5.94
CA TYR A 115 -9.20 -20.58 6.17
C TYR A 115 -8.50 -21.46 7.22
N HIS A 116 -7.18 -21.33 7.39
CA HIS A 116 -6.58 -21.76 8.66
C HIS A 116 -6.99 -20.74 9.71
N GLU A 117 -8.07 -21.12 10.37
CA GLU A 117 -8.81 -20.29 11.28
C GLU A 117 -8.00 -20.09 12.55
N CYS A 118 -7.76 -18.84 12.94
CA CYS A 118 -7.46 -18.62 14.35
C CYS A 118 -8.68 -19.12 15.15
N GLU A 119 -8.45 -19.84 16.23
CA GLU A 119 -9.50 -20.22 17.17
C GLU A 119 -9.53 -19.23 18.34
N ASN A 120 -8.37 -18.71 18.72
CA ASN A 120 -8.16 -17.78 19.81
C ASN A 120 -7.13 -16.71 19.45
N ASP A 121 -7.11 -15.60 20.19
CA ASP A 121 -6.15 -14.50 20.01
C ASP A 121 -4.69 -14.97 20.09
N SER A 122 -4.41 -16.07 20.81
CA SER A 122 -3.07 -16.67 20.90
C SER A 122 -2.55 -17.29 19.61
N ASP A 123 -3.44 -17.56 18.65
CA ASP A 123 -3.06 -18.12 17.35
C ASP A 123 -2.54 -17.03 16.40
N CYS A 124 -2.78 -15.76 16.77
CA CYS A 124 -2.33 -14.58 16.05
C CYS A 124 -1.00 -14.07 16.61
N PHE A 125 -0.04 -13.77 15.73
CA PHE A 125 1.18 -13.03 16.08
C PHE A 125 0.90 -11.68 16.75
N ALA A 126 -0.11 -10.96 16.26
CA ALA A 126 -0.59 -9.72 16.85
C ALA A 126 -2.10 -9.60 16.62
N GLY A 127 -2.76 -8.81 17.46
CA GLY A 127 -4.18 -8.49 17.28
C GLY A 127 -5.15 -9.49 17.93
N THR A 128 -6.36 -9.55 17.37
CA THR A 128 -7.47 -10.35 17.89
C THR A 128 -7.94 -11.33 16.82
N CYS A 129 -8.29 -12.53 17.24
CA CYS A 129 -8.93 -13.48 16.35
C CYS A 129 -10.41 -13.10 16.18
N VAL A 130 -10.77 -12.59 15.01
CA VAL A 130 -12.14 -12.19 14.69
C VAL A 130 -12.58 -12.91 13.44
N ASN A 131 -13.73 -13.60 13.50
CA ASN A 131 -14.25 -14.39 12.39
C ASN A 131 -13.18 -15.32 11.78
N LYS A 132 -12.36 -15.93 12.65
CA LYS A 132 -11.34 -16.90 12.27
C LYS A 132 -10.16 -16.31 11.47
N VAL A 133 -10.03 -14.99 11.46
CA VAL A 133 -8.91 -14.26 10.85
C VAL A 133 -8.22 -13.41 11.91
N CYS A 134 -6.90 -13.26 11.80
CA CYS A 134 -6.16 -12.38 12.69
C CYS A 134 -6.29 -10.94 12.22
N VAL A 135 -6.80 -10.08 13.10
CA VAL A 135 -7.11 -8.68 12.83
C VAL A 135 -6.24 -7.80 13.73
N VAL A 136 -5.40 -6.95 13.14
CA VAL A 136 -4.57 -5.99 13.88
C VAL A 136 -5.18 -4.59 13.78
N ASP A 137 -5.47 -3.96 14.92
CA ASP A 137 -5.85 -2.55 14.99
C ASP A 137 -4.64 -1.66 14.64
N ALA A 138 -4.83 -0.63 13.81
CA ALA A 138 -3.83 0.40 13.55
C ALA A 138 -3.33 1.16 14.81
N ASN A 139 -3.96 0.98 15.97
CA ASN A 139 -3.51 1.48 17.27
C ASN A 139 -2.85 0.40 18.15
N HIS A 140 -2.63 -0.81 17.61
CA HIS A 140 -2.05 -1.92 18.35
C HIS A 140 -0.68 -1.55 18.93
N LYS A 141 -0.49 -1.72 20.23
CA LYS A 141 0.83 -1.49 20.85
C LYS A 141 1.43 -2.82 21.25
N CYS A 142 2.68 -3.04 20.84
CA CYS A 142 3.44 -4.16 21.33
C CYS A 142 3.86 -3.91 22.79
N ASN A 143 3.83 -4.95 23.61
CA ASN A 143 4.36 -4.96 24.97
C ASN A 143 5.67 -5.73 25.05
N SER A 144 5.88 -6.67 24.12
CA SER A 144 7.06 -7.51 24.01
C SER A 144 7.46 -7.75 22.55
N ASN A 145 8.69 -8.25 22.35
CA ASN A 145 9.18 -8.61 21.02
C ASN A 145 8.34 -9.71 20.34
N ASP A 146 7.71 -10.58 21.14
CA ASP A 146 6.91 -11.69 20.65
C ASP A 146 5.58 -11.21 20.04
N ASP A 147 5.14 -9.99 20.38
CA ASP A 147 3.95 -9.34 19.82
C ASP A 147 4.23 -8.78 18.41
N CYS A 148 5.48 -8.83 17.94
CA CYS A 148 5.91 -8.27 16.67
C CYS A 148 6.37 -9.38 15.73
N PHE A 149 5.80 -9.44 14.54
CA PHE A 149 6.28 -10.35 13.50
C PHE A 149 7.75 -10.09 13.15
N SER A 150 8.24 -8.85 13.26
CA SER A 150 9.67 -8.52 13.11
C SER A 150 10.56 -9.02 14.25
N GLY A 151 9.98 -9.46 15.36
CA GLY A 151 10.71 -9.84 16.58
C GLY A 151 11.27 -8.65 17.37
N VAL A 152 10.88 -7.40 17.05
CA VAL A 152 11.41 -6.20 17.72
C VAL A 152 10.28 -5.23 18.06
N CYS A 153 10.03 -5.11 19.37
CA CYS A 153 9.13 -4.11 19.95
C CYS A 153 9.94 -2.97 20.57
N ASN A 154 9.69 -1.75 20.14
CA ASN A 154 10.35 -0.55 20.66
C ASN A 154 9.34 0.55 20.98
N ASN A 155 9.27 0.95 22.25
CA ASN A 155 8.35 1.99 22.75
C ASN A 155 6.87 1.76 22.38
N GLY A 156 6.43 0.50 22.33
CA GLY A 156 5.06 0.17 21.97
C GLY A 156 4.82 0.01 20.47
N TYR A 157 5.86 0.08 19.63
CA TYR A 157 5.75 -0.07 18.18
C TYR A 157 6.61 -1.22 17.68
N CYS A 158 6.08 -2.01 16.75
CA CYS A 158 6.86 -2.99 16.03
C CYS A 158 7.73 -2.28 15.00
N ILE A 159 9.03 -2.50 15.06
CA ILE A 159 9.98 -1.89 14.13
C ILE A 159 10.69 -2.96 13.31
N ILE A 160 11.24 -2.55 12.17
CA ILE A 160 12.00 -3.43 11.28
C ILE A 160 13.22 -4.00 12.01
N ASN A 161 13.42 -5.31 11.91
CA ASN A 161 14.63 -5.98 12.34
C ASN A 161 15.61 -6.09 11.17
N PRO A 162 16.77 -5.40 11.21
CA PRO A 162 17.74 -5.46 10.11
C PRO A 162 18.43 -6.82 10.00
N ASP A 163 18.49 -7.59 11.09
CA ASP A 163 19.14 -8.91 11.13
C ASP A 163 18.20 -10.01 10.62
N ASP A 164 16.88 -9.80 10.65
CA ASP A 164 15.85 -10.70 10.12
C ASP A 164 14.76 -9.89 9.36
N PRO A 165 15.06 -9.45 8.13
CA PRO A 165 14.18 -8.56 7.37
C PRO A 165 12.89 -9.27 6.93
N ILE A 166 11.80 -8.51 6.86
CA ILE A 166 10.53 -9.03 6.35
C ILE A 166 10.56 -9.04 4.81
N MET A 167 10.41 -10.22 4.24
CA MET A 167 10.37 -10.46 2.81
C MET A 167 8.91 -10.50 2.34
N ASN A 168 8.55 -9.61 1.42
CA ASN A 168 7.26 -9.59 0.74
C ASN A 168 7.34 -10.45 -0.53
N CYS A 169 6.45 -11.42 -0.66
CA CYS A 169 6.38 -12.40 -1.74
C CYS A 169 5.05 -12.30 -2.48
N ARG A 170 5.09 -12.12 -3.81
CA ARG A 170 3.90 -11.97 -4.66
C ARG A 170 4.07 -12.62 -6.04
N PRO A 171 2.97 -13.01 -6.70
CA PRO A 171 3.02 -13.54 -8.06
C PRO A 171 3.40 -12.42 -9.05
N VAL A 172 4.28 -12.76 -9.98
CA VAL A 172 4.64 -11.92 -11.12
C VAL A 172 4.62 -12.77 -12.38
N PHE A 173 4.13 -12.18 -13.47
CA PHE A 173 4.18 -12.82 -14.78
C PHE A 173 5.62 -12.95 -15.27
N ASN A 174 5.94 -14.08 -15.88
CA ASN A 174 7.12 -14.20 -16.72
C ASN A 174 7.01 -13.25 -17.93
N ASP A 175 8.15 -12.94 -18.56
CA ASP A 175 8.23 -12.05 -19.73
C ASP A 175 7.32 -12.46 -20.89
N ASP A 176 6.94 -13.74 -20.96
CA ASP A 176 6.05 -14.28 -21.99
C ASP A 176 4.55 -14.23 -21.62
N HIS A 177 4.22 -13.79 -20.40
CA HIS A 177 2.88 -13.76 -19.82
C HIS A 177 2.13 -15.11 -19.85
N LYS A 178 2.83 -16.23 -20.04
CA LYS A 178 2.20 -17.57 -20.09
C LYS A 178 2.19 -18.28 -18.77
N SER A 179 3.04 -17.84 -17.86
CA SER A 179 3.21 -18.45 -16.54
C SER A 179 3.56 -17.38 -15.53
N MET A 180 3.25 -17.67 -14.28
CA MET A 180 3.60 -16.84 -13.14
C MET A 180 4.61 -17.56 -12.27
N HIS A 181 5.47 -16.79 -11.63
CA HIS A 181 6.34 -17.24 -10.57
C HIS A 181 6.22 -16.29 -9.39
N VAL A 182 6.61 -16.76 -8.21
CA VAL A 182 6.69 -15.92 -7.02
C VAL A 182 8.03 -15.19 -7.03
N ILE A 183 7.99 -13.87 -6.89
CA ILE A 183 9.17 -13.09 -6.52
C ILE A 183 9.06 -12.71 -5.05
N CYS A 184 10.20 -12.64 -4.37
CA CYS A 184 10.30 -12.19 -3.00
C CYS A 184 11.40 -11.14 -2.88
N GLY A 185 11.13 -10.07 -2.12
CA GLY A 185 12.09 -9.00 -1.86
C GLY A 185 11.78 -8.29 -0.55
N LYS A 186 12.73 -7.50 -0.06
CA LYS A 186 12.53 -6.66 1.11
C LYS A 186 11.41 -5.65 0.87
N ASP A 187 10.61 -5.44 1.89
CA ASP A 187 9.48 -4.51 1.83
C ASP A 187 9.93 -3.04 1.93
N THR A 188 9.01 -2.10 1.70
CA THR A 188 9.26 -0.66 1.78
C THR A 188 9.87 -0.25 3.14
N ASN A 189 10.74 0.76 3.15
CA ASN A 189 11.49 1.30 4.28
C ASN A 189 12.50 0.34 4.95
N GLN A 190 12.75 -0.84 4.38
CA GLN A 190 13.83 -1.71 4.82
C GLN A 190 15.15 -1.34 4.16
N SER A 191 16.26 -1.59 4.87
CA SER A 191 17.59 -1.30 4.31
C SER A 191 17.96 -2.22 3.15
N CYS A 192 18.47 -1.64 2.07
CA CYS A 192 18.89 -2.31 0.84
C CYS A 192 20.28 -1.85 0.40
N ASN A 193 21.02 -2.72 -0.27
CA ASN A 193 22.30 -2.36 -0.89
C ASN A 193 22.15 -2.14 -2.38
N LYS A 194 21.18 -2.80 -3.00
CA LYS A 194 20.88 -2.74 -4.42
C LYS A 194 19.38 -2.86 -4.65
N SER A 195 18.92 -2.39 -5.81
CA SER A 195 17.51 -2.39 -6.18
C SER A 195 16.87 -3.77 -6.17
N GLU A 196 17.63 -4.80 -6.53
CA GLU A 196 17.16 -6.19 -6.57
C GLU A 196 16.92 -6.78 -5.17
N ASP A 197 17.37 -6.11 -4.11
CA ASP A 197 17.04 -6.52 -2.74
C ASP A 197 15.57 -6.23 -2.40
N CYS A 198 14.94 -5.27 -3.08
CA CYS A 198 13.61 -4.76 -2.78
C CYS A 198 12.53 -5.43 -3.64
N ILE A 199 11.35 -5.68 -3.07
CA ILE A 199 10.19 -6.22 -3.82
C ILE A 199 9.67 -5.25 -4.90
N SER A 200 9.93 -3.96 -4.69
CA SER A 200 9.68 -2.90 -5.65
C SER A 200 10.78 -2.80 -6.72
N GLY A 201 11.86 -3.58 -6.65
CA GLY A 201 12.98 -3.40 -7.57
C GLY A 201 13.62 -2.01 -7.48
N HIS A 202 13.42 -1.26 -6.38
CA HIS A 202 13.97 0.07 -6.20
C HIS A 202 14.56 0.29 -4.81
N CYS A 203 15.87 0.54 -4.77
CA CYS A 203 16.61 0.98 -3.60
C CYS A 203 16.96 2.46 -3.74
N ASN A 204 16.51 3.29 -2.81
CA ASN A 204 16.68 4.74 -2.87
C ASN A 204 18.10 5.16 -2.45
N LYS A 205 18.38 6.46 -2.49
CA LYS A 205 19.72 7.01 -2.14
C LYS A 205 20.06 6.91 -0.65
N GLU A 206 19.07 6.69 0.19
CA GLU A 206 19.23 6.49 1.64
C GLU A 206 19.45 5.01 1.98
N ASN A 207 19.61 4.15 0.95
CA ASN A 207 19.73 2.70 1.09
C ASN A 207 18.48 2.09 1.73
N LEU A 208 17.30 2.60 1.37
CA LEU A 208 16.00 2.07 1.79
C LEU A 208 15.18 1.64 0.57
N CYS A 209 14.46 0.53 0.70
CA CYS A 209 13.48 0.12 -0.30
C CYS A 209 12.34 1.14 -0.34
N SER A 210 11.98 1.61 -1.52
CA SER A 210 10.91 2.60 -1.68
C SER A 210 9.86 2.13 -2.68
N SER A 211 8.69 2.74 -2.64
CA SER A 211 7.62 2.41 -3.58
C SER A 211 8.03 2.85 -5.00
N TRP A 212 7.38 2.29 -6.03
CA TRP A 212 7.58 2.76 -7.39
C TRP A 212 7.06 4.20 -7.57
N GLU A 213 6.06 4.61 -6.79
CA GLU A 213 5.43 5.94 -6.86
C GLU A 213 6.39 7.05 -6.41
N ASP A 214 7.20 6.78 -5.37
CA ASP A 214 8.27 7.70 -4.93
C ASP A 214 9.25 8.05 -6.05
N SER A 215 9.51 7.10 -6.96
CA SER A 215 10.39 7.32 -8.11
C SER A 215 9.76 8.24 -9.18
N PHE A 216 8.43 8.26 -9.25
CA PHE A 216 7.66 9.10 -10.17
C PHE A 216 7.45 10.52 -9.62
N GLU A 217 7.24 10.69 -8.31
CA GLU A 217 7.11 12.01 -7.70
C GLU A 217 8.35 12.89 -7.94
N ILE A 218 9.55 12.29 -7.87
CA ILE A 218 10.81 12.99 -8.20
C ILE A 218 10.83 13.50 -9.65
N LYS A 219 10.14 12.82 -10.59
CA LYS A 219 10.00 13.31 -11.96
C LYS A 219 8.95 14.41 -12.05
N LEU A 220 7.84 14.28 -11.33
CA LEU A 220 6.73 15.23 -11.38
C LEU A 220 7.14 16.61 -10.83
N GLU A 221 7.87 16.68 -9.72
CA GLU A 221 8.38 17.96 -9.17
C GLU A 221 9.25 18.72 -10.18
N LYS A 222 10.10 18.00 -10.94
CA LYS A 222 10.92 18.62 -11.98
C LYS A 222 10.09 19.18 -13.12
N TYR A 223 9.00 18.51 -13.49
CA TYR A 223 8.07 19.01 -14.50
C TYR A 223 7.27 20.21 -14.01
N TYR A 224 6.84 20.24 -12.74
CA TYR A 224 6.17 21.40 -12.16
C TYR A 224 7.04 22.65 -12.18
N HIS A 225 8.33 22.54 -11.85
CA HIS A 225 9.25 23.66 -11.97
C HIS A 225 9.38 24.16 -13.41
N LEU A 226 9.46 23.27 -14.39
CA LEU A 226 9.52 23.64 -15.81
C LEU A 226 8.21 24.31 -16.28
N ILE A 227 7.05 23.76 -15.92
CA ILE A 227 5.73 24.31 -16.23
C ILE A 227 5.57 25.70 -15.60
N PHE A 228 5.99 25.87 -14.34
CA PHE A 228 5.92 27.15 -13.65
C PHE A 228 6.82 28.19 -14.30
N ILE A 229 8.06 27.84 -14.67
CA ILE A 229 8.98 28.72 -15.39
C ILE A 229 8.40 29.12 -16.75
N PHE A 230 7.92 28.17 -17.53
CA PHE A 230 7.29 28.46 -18.83
C PHE A 230 6.03 29.34 -18.68
N GLY A 231 5.18 29.04 -17.71
CA GLY A 231 4.00 29.83 -17.39
C GLY A 231 4.35 31.28 -17.00
N PHE A 232 5.40 31.46 -16.19
CA PHE A 232 5.89 32.77 -15.81
C PHE A 232 6.46 33.57 -17.00
N ILE A 233 7.23 32.92 -17.88
CA ILE A 233 7.75 33.56 -19.11
C ILE A 233 6.61 34.01 -20.01
N LEU A 234 5.60 33.17 -20.23
CA LEU A 234 4.42 33.51 -21.04
C LEU A 234 3.65 34.68 -20.42
N PHE A 235 3.41 34.64 -19.10
CA PHE A 235 2.76 35.72 -18.37
C PHE A 235 3.50 37.06 -18.49
N MET A 236 4.82 37.07 -18.31
CA MET A 236 5.63 38.27 -18.46
C MET A 236 5.60 38.80 -19.89
N SER A 237 5.66 37.92 -20.89
CA SER A 237 5.55 38.32 -22.30
C SER A 237 4.21 39.01 -22.60
N PHE A 238 3.11 38.51 -22.05
CA PHE A 238 1.78 39.12 -22.17
C PHE A 238 1.68 40.49 -21.47
N LEU A 239 2.31 40.66 -20.31
CA LEU A 239 2.38 41.96 -19.64
C LEU A 239 3.17 42.97 -20.47
N PHE A 240 4.31 42.58 -21.04
CA PHE A 240 5.11 43.47 -21.89
C PHE A 240 4.37 43.90 -23.16
N THR A 241 3.67 42.99 -23.84
CA THR A 241 2.87 43.34 -25.02
C THR A 241 1.71 44.26 -24.66
N SER A 242 1.03 44.00 -23.55
CA SER A 242 -0.06 44.85 -23.05
C SER A 242 0.43 46.28 -22.71
N ILE A 243 1.58 46.40 -22.04
CA ILE A 243 2.22 47.69 -21.74
C ILE A 243 2.62 48.40 -23.04
N PHE A 244 3.20 47.70 -24.00
CA PHE A 244 3.61 48.29 -25.28
C PHE A 244 2.41 48.81 -26.09
N ILE A 245 1.31 48.04 -26.14
CA ILE A 245 0.05 48.46 -26.77
C ILE A 245 -0.51 49.70 -26.06
N TYR A 246 -0.50 49.70 -24.72
CA TYR A 246 -0.96 50.84 -23.93
C TYR A 246 -0.16 52.11 -24.21
N ILE A 247 1.17 52.03 -24.24
CA ILE A 247 2.06 53.17 -24.55
C ILE A 247 1.80 53.67 -25.98
N LYS A 248 1.75 52.77 -26.97
CA LYS A 248 1.52 53.14 -28.37
C LYS A 248 0.19 53.88 -28.57
N ASN A 249 -0.88 53.42 -27.91
CA ASN A 249 -2.19 54.06 -28.01
C ASN A 249 -2.23 55.43 -27.32
N LYS A 250 -1.43 55.62 -26.26
CA LYS A 250 -1.34 56.90 -25.56
C LYS A 250 -0.73 58.01 -26.43
N ASP A 251 0.23 57.67 -27.30
CA ASP A 251 0.86 58.64 -28.21
C ASP A 251 -0.02 59.00 -29.42
N THR A 252 -1.16 58.35 -29.59
CA THR A 252 -2.08 58.56 -30.74
C THR A 252 -3.29 59.44 -30.40
N ILE A 253 -3.39 59.93 -29.16
CA ILE A 253 -4.47 60.80 -28.65
C ILE A 253 -3.91 62.18 -28.34
#